data_AF-A0AAV0QFJ0-F1
#
_entry.id   AF-A0AAV0QFJ0-F1
#
_cell.length_a   1.000
_cell.length_b   1.000
_cell.length_c   1.000
_cell.angle_alpha   90.00
_cell.angle_beta   90.00
_cell.angle_gamma   90.00
#
_symmetry.space_group_name_H-M   'P 1'
#
loop_
_entity.id
_entity.type
_entity.pdbx_description
1 polymer ?
#
loop_
_entity_poly.entity_id
_entity_poly.type
_entity_poly.pdbx_seq_one_letter_code
_entity_poly.pdbx_strand_id
1 'polypeptide(L)'
;MSGGVDAAVEPHISFKDISPLQKQNLFISKLNFCCEISDFSDAHLDLKREALVELLDFVSSGSAKFTEPAISAICKMCAANLFRVFPPKYRNSSNATETDDEEPMFDPAWSHLQLVYELLLRFTSLVDAKAAKKQVDHSFVLRLLDLFDSDDPRERDCLKSVLHRIYGKFMVLRPFIRKAVSNIIYRFVYETERHNGIAELLEIFGSIISGFALPLKEEHKLFLWRALMPLHKPKSVGIYHQQLAYCIVQFVDKDPKLTGEVIKGLLKYWPVTNSQKELMFISEVEEMLEMTSMDEFQKVMVPLFRRIGGCLNSSHYQVYNPPNLLFVAPYTVRNELKLPFISLRSWTASS
;
A
#
# COMPACT_ATOMS: atom_id res chain seq x y z
N MET A 1 -40.82 10.73 -43.84
CA MET A 1 -39.49 11.10 -43.32
C MET A 1 -39.59 11.24 -41.81
N SER A 2 -39.43 10.14 -41.08
CA SER A 2 -39.44 10.11 -39.62
C SER A 2 -38.02 10.35 -39.11
N GLY A 3 -37.75 11.56 -38.62
CA GLY A 3 -36.56 11.84 -37.82
C GLY A 3 -36.69 11.12 -36.49
N GLY A 4 -35.81 10.15 -36.25
CA GLY A 4 -35.71 9.44 -34.98
C GLY A 4 -35.30 10.42 -33.89
N VAL A 5 -36.21 10.63 -32.94
CA VAL A 5 -35.92 11.25 -31.65
C VAL A 5 -35.07 10.23 -30.88
N ASP A 6 -33.85 10.61 -30.51
CA ASP A 6 -33.05 9.88 -29.52
C ASP A 6 -33.88 9.79 -28.23
N ALA A 7 -34.57 8.67 -28.05
CA ALA A 7 -35.33 8.40 -26.85
C ALA A 7 -34.35 8.32 -25.68
N ALA A 8 -34.41 9.32 -24.80
CA ALA A 8 -33.73 9.30 -23.52
C ALA A 8 -34.17 8.03 -22.78
N VAL A 9 -33.27 7.05 -22.72
CA VAL A 9 -33.54 5.79 -22.02
C VAL A 9 -33.53 6.10 -20.52
N GLU A 10 -34.70 5.99 -19.89
CA GLU A 10 -34.85 6.20 -18.46
C GLU A 10 -33.92 5.24 -17.68
N PRO A 11 -33.13 5.75 -16.72
CA PRO A 11 -32.10 4.97 -16.03
C PRO A 11 -32.68 3.85 -15.15
N HIS A 12 -33.99 3.84 -14.90
CA HIS A 12 -34.69 2.88 -14.06
C HIS A 12 -35.07 1.57 -14.78
N ILE A 13 -34.89 1.49 -16.11
CA ILE A 13 -35.23 0.27 -16.86
C ILE A 13 -34.16 -0.80 -16.62
N SER A 14 -34.56 -2.06 -16.39
CA SER A 14 -33.63 -3.16 -16.14
C SER A 14 -32.89 -3.59 -17.41
N PHE A 15 -31.63 -4.02 -17.29
CA PHE A 15 -30.87 -4.60 -18.41
C PHE A 15 -31.49 -5.88 -19.00
N LYS A 16 -32.41 -6.54 -18.28
CA LYS A 16 -33.11 -7.75 -18.73
C LYS A 16 -34.18 -7.46 -19.78
N ASP A 17 -34.75 -6.26 -19.77
CA ASP A 17 -35.94 -5.92 -20.55
C ASP A 17 -35.60 -5.20 -21.87
N ILE A 18 -34.31 -5.07 -22.21
CA ILE A 18 -33.83 -4.24 -23.31
C ILE A 18 -33.01 -5.04 -24.35
N SER A 19 -33.14 -4.64 -25.62
CA SER A 19 -32.36 -5.19 -26.74
C SER A 19 -30.84 -4.99 -26.58
N PRO A 20 -29.99 -5.90 -27.07
CA PRO A 20 -28.53 -5.79 -26.92
C PRO A 20 -27.91 -4.48 -27.45
N LEU A 21 -28.53 -3.86 -28.46
CA LEU A 21 -28.08 -2.57 -29.01
C LEU A 21 -28.31 -1.41 -28.04
N GLN A 22 -29.43 -1.41 -27.32
CA GLN A 22 -29.81 -0.35 -26.39
C GLN A 22 -29.17 -0.51 -25.01
N LYS A 23 -28.72 -1.74 -24.65
CA LYS A 23 -28.01 -1.99 -23.38
C LYS A 23 -26.82 -1.07 -23.19
N GLN A 24 -26.13 -0.69 -24.26
CA GLN A 24 -24.98 0.22 -24.13
C GLN A 24 -25.37 1.68 -23.85
N ASN A 25 -26.46 2.16 -24.44
CA ASN A 25 -26.97 3.49 -24.14
C ASN A 25 -27.54 3.53 -22.72
N LEU A 26 -28.23 2.47 -22.30
CA LEU A 26 -28.69 2.32 -20.91
C LEU A 26 -27.51 2.31 -19.93
N PHE A 27 -26.43 1.61 -20.26
CA PHE A 27 -25.22 1.57 -19.43
C PHE A 27 -24.67 2.97 -19.16
N ILE A 28 -24.52 3.79 -20.19
CA ILE A 28 -24.06 5.18 -20.05
C ILE A 28 -25.09 6.03 -19.27
N SER A 29 -26.39 5.85 -19.54
CA SER A 29 -27.47 6.56 -18.82
C SER A 29 -27.43 6.26 -17.32
N LYS A 30 -27.35 4.99 -16.92
CA LYS A 30 -27.24 4.56 -15.52
C LYS A 30 -25.97 5.08 -14.84
N LEU A 31 -24.83 5.10 -15.54
CA LEU A 31 -23.59 5.68 -15.00
C LEU A 31 -23.72 7.17 -14.71
N ASN A 32 -24.36 7.92 -15.61
CA ASN A 32 -24.61 9.35 -15.42
C ASN A 32 -25.60 9.60 -14.28
N PHE A 33 -26.64 8.79 -14.15
CA PHE A 33 -27.56 8.82 -12.99
C PHE A 33 -26.79 8.60 -11.68
N CYS A 34 -25.87 7.64 -11.63
CA CYS A 34 -25.02 7.40 -10.47
C CYS A 34 -23.98 8.51 -10.20
N CYS A 35 -23.82 9.52 -11.07
CA CYS A 35 -22.95 10.67 -10.81
C CYS A 35 -23.62 11.73 -9.93
N GLU A 36 -24.95 11.77 -9.87
CA GLU A 36 -25.66 12.80 -9.12
C GLU A 36 -25.43 12.61 -7.61
N ILE A 37 -25.08 13.71 -6.94
CA ILE A 37 -24.92 13.77 -5.49
C ILE A 37 -26.35 13.85 -4.93
N SER A 38 -26.90 12.72 -4.51
CA SER A 38 -28.22 12.68 -3.90
C SER A 38 -28.13 13.30 -2.50
N ASP A 39 -28.95 14.33 -2.27
CA ASP A 39 -29.35 14.71 -0.92
C ASP A 39 -30.01 13.47 -0.29
N PHE A 40 -29.67 13.14 0.97
CA PHE A 40 -29.94 11.86 1.63
C PHE A 40 -31.44 11.59 1.93
N SER A 41 -32.30 11.67 0.92
CA SER A 41 -33.62 11.05 0.96
C SER A 41 -33.44 9.55 0.71
N ASP A 42 -33.78 8.72 1.70
CA ASP A 42 -33.57 7.26 1.69
C ASP A 42 -33.96 6.59 0.36
N ALA A 43 -35.08 7.01 -0.25
CA ALA A 43 -35.57 6.45 -1.52
C ALA A 43 -34.63 6.67 -2.73
N HIS A 44 -33.91 7.79 -2.80
CA HIS A 44 -32.98 8.03 -3.93
C HIS A 44 -31.69 7.22 -3.80
N LEU A 45 -31.24 6.97 -2.56
CA LEU A 45 -30.06 6.16 -2.29
C LEU A 45 -30.31 4.69 -2.65
N ASP A 46 -31.50 4.17 -2.35
CA ASP A 46 -31.89 2.80 -2.73
C ASP A 46 -31.90 2.60 -4.25
N LEU A 47 -32.48 3.54 -5.01
CA LEU A 47 -32.47 3.49 -6.47
C LEU A 47 -31.05 3.55 -7.06
N LYS A 48 -30.17 4.38 -6.47
CA LYS A 48 -28.78 4.48 -6.91
C LYS A 48 -28.01 3.19 -6.62
N ARG A 49 -28.27 2.57 -5.47
CA ARG A 49 -27.70 1.27 -5.09
C ARG A 49 -28.14 0.17 -6.05
N GLU A 50 -29.43 0.06 -6.35
CA GLU A 50 -29.95 -0.91 -7.33
C GLU A 50 -29.31 -0.72 -8.71
N ALA A 51 -29.20 0.52 -9.17
CA ALA A 51 -28.54 0.84 -10.44
C ALA A 51 -27.05 0.41 -10.43
N LEU A 52 -26.33 0.62 -9.33
CA LEU A 52 -24.93 0.18 -9.20
C LEU A 52 -24.79 -1.35 -9.20
N VAL A 53 -25.69 -2.07 -8.52
CA VAL A 53 -25.71 -3.55 -8.55
C VAL A 53 -25.91 -4.03 -9.98
N GLU A 54 -26.89 -3.49 -10.69
CA GLU A 54 -27.14 -3.83 -12.09
C GLU A 54 -25.94 -3.50 -13.01
N LEU A 55 -25.29 -2.35 -12.79
CA LEU A 55 -24.07 -1.97 -13.52
C LEU A 55 -22.93 -2.97 -13.27
N LEU A 56 -22.75 -3.39 -12.02
CA LEU A 56 -21.72 -4.34 -11.62
C LEU A 56 -21.97 -5.72 -12.23
N ASP A 57 -23.21 -6.21 -12.20
CA ASP A 57 -23.61 -7.46 -12.84
C ASP A 57 -23.40 -7.40 -14.36
N PHE A 58 -23.77 -6.29 -14.99
CA PHE A 58 -23.59 -6.09 -16.42
C PHE A 58 -22.11 -6.11 -16.83
N VAL A 59 -21.24 -5.42 -16.07
CA VAL A 59 -19.79 -5.45 -16.30
C VAL A 59 -19.19 -6.84 -16.03
N SER A 60 -19.63 -7.50 -14.95
CA SER A 60 -19.13 -8.82 -14.56
C SER A 60 -19.55 -9.93 -15.52
N SER A 61 -20.69 -9.79 -16.20
CA SER A 61 -21.14 -10.71 -17.24
C SER A 61 -20.27 -10.69 -18.51
N GLY A 62 -19.36 -9.73 -18.65
CA GLY A 62 -18.56 -9.53 -19.88
C GLY A 62 -19.34 -8.93 -21.05
N SER A 63 -20.62 -8.59 -20.85
CA SER A 63 -21.47 -7.98 -21.88
C SER A 63 -21.13 -6.51 -22.16
N ALA A 64 -20.44 -5.85 -21.22
CA ALA A 64 -20.11 -4.44 -21.32
C ALA A 64 -19.02 -4.17 -22.37
N LYS A 65 -19.33 -3.30 -23.34
CA LYS A 65 -18.36 -2.80 -24.32
C LYS A 65 -17.76 -1.49 -23.84
N PHE A 66 -16.45 -1.46 -23.61
CA PHE A 66 -15.74 -0.26 -23.19
C PHE A 66 -15.39 0.66 -24.38
N THR A 67 -16.41 1.29 -24.96
CA THR A 67 -16.24 2.37 -25.93
C THR A 67 -15.72 3.64 -25.22
N GLU A 68 -15.11 4.58 -25.96
CA GLU A 68 -14.61 5.85 -25.40
C GLU A 68 -15.65 6.62 -24.54
N PRO A 69 -16.92 6.79 -24.95
CA PRO A 69 -17.92 7.44 -24.10
C PRO A 69 -18.26 6.64 -22.84
N ALA A 70 -18.25 5.30 -22.90
CA ALA A 70 -18.49 4.45 -21.73
C ALA A 70 -17.34 4.50 -20.73
N ILE A 71 -16.08 4.49 -21.21
CA ILE A 71 -14.90 4.65 -20.35
C ILE A 71 -14.96 6.01 -19.64
N SER A 72 -15.28 7.08 -20.38
CA SER A 72 -15.46 8.42 -19.81
C SER A 72 -16.56 8.45 -18.74
N ALA A 73 -17.72 7.84 -19.00
CA ALA A 73 -18.83 7.79 -18.05
C ALA A 73 -18.49 7.01 -16.77
N ILE A 74 -17.82 5.85 -16.86
CA ILE A 74 -17.40 5.08 -15.68
C ILE A 74 -16.39 5.87 -14.86
N CYS A 75 -15.34 6.42 -15.49
CA CYS A 75 -14.33 7.20 -14.80
C CYS A 75 -14.92 8.43 -14.11
N LYS A 76 -15.86 9.13 -14.77
CA LYS A 76 -16.60 10.25 -14.19
C LYS A 76 -17.45 9.82 -12.99
N MET A 77 -18.17 8.71 -13.09
CA MET A 77 -18.99 8.18 -12.00
C MET A 77 -18.13 7.80 -10.79
N CYS A 78 -17.03 7.06 -11.00
CA CYS A 78 -16.09 6.75 -9.93
C CYS A 78 -15.49 8.02 -9.32
N ALA A 79 -15.11 9.00 -10.14
CA ALA A 79 -14.54 10.26 -9.65
C ALA A 79 -15.54 11.07 -8.81
N ALA A 80 -16.81 11.12 -9.21
CA ALA A 80 -17.87 11.86 -8.52
C ALA A 80 -18.23 11.24 -7.16
N ASN A 81 -18.12 9.91 -7.02
CA ASN A 81 -18.48 9.21 -5.78
C ASN A 81 -17.29 8.98 -4.84
N LEU A 82 -16.07 8.78 -5.36
CA LEU A 82 -14.91 8.40 -4.54
C LEU A 82 -14.02 9.59 -4.18
N PHE A 83 -13.71 10.45 -5.16
CA PHE A 83 -12.62 11.41 -5.00
C PHE A 83 -13.04 12.62 -4.16
N ARG A 84 -12.67 12.55 -2.87
CA ARG A 84 -12.89 13.59 -1.86
C ARG A 84 -11.58 13.98 -1.20
N VAL A 85 -11.59 15.14 -0.53
CA VAL A 85 -10.46 15.61 0.27
C VAL A 85 -10.78 15.33 1.73
N PHE A 86 -9.90 14.62 2.42
CA PHE A 86 -10.07 14.39 3.86
C PHE A 86 -9.78 15.68 4.65
N PRO A 87 -10.50 15.93 5.76
CA PRO A 87 -10.21 17.06 6.63
C PRO A 87 -8.74 17.05 7.09
N PRO A 88 -8.08 18.21 7.16
CA PRO A 88 -6.71 18.27 7.67
C PRO A 88 -6.69 17.77 9.12
N LYS A 89 -5.89 16.74 9.37
CA LYS A 89 -5.66 16.21 10.72
C LYS A 89 -4.70 17.16 11.45
N TYR A 90 -5.23 18.13 12.19
CA TYR A 90 -4.42 19.00 13.03
C TYR A 90 -3.73 18.16 14.13
N ARG A 91 -2.45 18.46 14.40
CA ARG A 91 -1.75 17.93 15.57
C ARG A 91 -2.46 18.44 16.82
N ASN A 92 -3.32 17.62 17.43
CA ASN A 92 -3.76 17.89 18.79
C ASN A 92 -2.53 17.76 19.70
N SER A 93 -1.96 18.90 20.10
CA SER A 93 -0.79 18.99 20.99
C SER A 93 -1.16 18.76 22.47
N SER A 94 -2.22 18.02 22.74
CA SER A 94 -2.75 17.81 24.08
C SER A 94 -2.77 16.32 24.39
N ASN A 95 -1.70 15.84 25.02
CA ASN A 95 -1.68 14.64 25.84
C ASN A 95 -2.40 13.41 25.27
N ALA A 96 -2.16 13.05 24.01
CA ALA A 96 -2.43 11.70 23.55
C ALA A 96 -1.41 10.79 24.23
N THR A 97 -1.83 10.20 25.35
CA THR A 97 -1.27 8.98 25.91
C THR A 97 -0.94 7.99 24.79
N GLU A 98 0.10 7.21 25.00
CA GLU A 98 0.71 6.22 24.10
C GLU A 98 -0.23 5.05 23.74
N THR A 99 -1.40 5.34 23.19
CA THR A 99 -2.36 4.35 22.73
C THR A 99 -2.56 4.54 21.24
N ASP A 100 -1.97 3.59 20.52
CA ASP A 100 -2.17 3.18 19.11
C ASP A 100 -3.64 2.86 18.76
N ASP A 101 -4.60 3.26 19.59
CA ASP A 101 -6.02 2.88 19.55
C ASP A 101 -6.91 4.08 19.22
N GLU A 102 -6.61 4.82 18.15
CA GLU A 102 -7.67 5.61 17.51
C GLU A 102 -8.61 4.60 16.81
N GLU A 103 -9.80 4.38 17.38
CA GLU A 103 -10.80 3.50 16.76
C GLU A 103 -11.02 3.90 15.30
N PRO A 104 -10.92 2.95 14.34
CA PRO A 104 -11.08 3.27 12.93
C PRO A 104 -12.48 3.81 12.67
N MET A 105 -12.54 4.99 12.06
CA MET A 105 -13.81 5.59 11.66
C MET A 105 -14.32 4.88 10.40
N PHE A 106 -15.52 4.30 10.49
CA PHE A 106 -16.18 3.64 9.37
C PHE A 106 -17.07 4.61 8.61
N ASP A 107 -16.97 4.60 7.28
CA ASP A 107 -17.79 5.48 6.44
C ASP A 107 -19.26 4.98 6.45
N PRO A 108 -20.25 5.82 6.82
CA PRO A 108 -21.66 5.43 6.84
C PRO A 108 -22.20 5.12 5.44
N ALA A 109 -21.61 5.69 4.38
CA ALA A 109 -21.98 5.43 3.00
C ALA A 109 -21.27 4.20 2.41
N TRP A 110 -20.61 3.38 3.23
CA TRP A 110 -19.80 2.25 2.77
C TRP A 110 -20.55 1.27 1.87
N SER A 111 -21.82 0.98 2.14
CA SER A 111 -22.64 0.07 1.32
C SER A 111 -22.74 0.52 -0.15
N HIS A 112 -22.70 1.84 -0.39
CA HIS A 112 -22.67 2.44 -1.71
C HIS A 112 -21.24 2.51 -2.26
N LEU A 113 -20.28 2.99 -1.46
CA LEU A 113 -18.88 3.13 -1.86
C LEU A 113 -18.26 1.80 -2.27
N GLN A 114 -18.58 0.71 -1.55
CA GLN A 114 -18.11 -0.64 -1.86
C GLN A 114 -18.47 -1.04 -3.30
N LEU A 115 -19.70 -0.80 -3.74
CA LEU A 115 -20.14 -1.12 -5.11
C LEU A 115 -19.37 -0.30 -6.15
N VAL A 116 -19.08 0.97 -5.85
CA VAL A 116 -18.29 1.84 -6.75
C VAL A 116 -16.84 1.34 -6.84
N TYR A 117 -16.23 0.92 -5.73
CA TYR A 117 -14.89 0.32 -5.72
C TYR A 117 -14.84 -1.00 -6.47
N GLU A 118 -15.81 -1.88 -6.25
CA GLU A 118 -15.91 -3.15 -6.97
C GLU A 118 -16.06 -2.91 -8.48
N LEU A 119 -16.91 -1.96 -8.88
CA LEU A 119 -17.05 -1.59 -10.29
C LEU A 119 -15.74 -1.05 -10.86
N LEU A 120 -15.03 -0.18 -10.13
CA LEU A 120 -13.73 0.36 -10.55
C LEU A 120 -12.67 -0.76 -10.70
N LEU A 121 -12.63 -1.71 -9.77
CA LEU A 121 -11.72 -2.86 -9.83
C LEU A 121 -12.03 -3.77 -11.03
N ARG A 122 -13.31 -4.04 -11.30
CA ARG A 122 -13.74 -4.81 -12.48
C ARG A 122 -13.42 -4.07 -13.78
N PHE A 123 -13.72 -2.78 -13.85
CA PHE A 123 -13.40 -1.92 -14.98
C PHE A 123 -11.89 -1.92 -15.30
N THR A 124 -11.05 -1.61 -14.31
CA THR A 124 -9.58 -1.57 -14.50
C THR A 124 -9.01 -2.93 -14.88
N SER A 125 -9.72 -4.03 -14.56
CA SER A 125 -9.32 -5.38 -14.92
C SER A 125 -9.65 -5.76 -16.36
N LEU A 126 -10.79 -5.32 -16.87
CA LEU A 126 -11.33 -5.71 -18.17
C LEU A 126 -10.95 -4.74 -19.30
N VAL A 127 -10.81 -3.45 -19.00
CA VAL A 127 -10.55 -2.43 -20.02
C VAL A 127 -9.18 -2.60 -20.69
N ASP A 128 -9.09 -2.24 -21.97
CA ASP A 128 -7.80 -2.12 -22.65
C ASP A 128 -7.08 -0.84 -22.21
N ALA A 129 -5.82 -0.97 -21.82
CA ALA A 129 -5.00 0.15 -21.35
C ALA A 129 -4.85 1.25 -22.42
N LYS A 130 -4.79 0.87 -23.71
CA LYS A 130 -4.68 1.84 -24.80
C LYS A 130 -5.95 2.69 -24.96
N ALA A 131 -7.12 2.08 -24.76
CA ALA A 131 -8.41 2.76 -24.84
C ALA A 131 -8.64 3.69 -23.64
N ALA A 132 -8.26 3.25 -22.43
CA ALA A 132 -8.49 3.99 -21.19
C ALA A 132 -7.41 5.06 -20.88
N LYS A 133 -6.30 5.13 -21.63
CA LYS A 133 -5.16 6.03 -21.33
C LYS A 133 -5.51 7.52 -21.21
N LYS A 134 -6.60 7.97 -21.86
CA LYS A 134 -7.04 9.37 -21.80
C LYS A 134 -7.77 9.70 -20.49
N GLN A 135 -8.39 8.70 -19.87
CA GLN A 135 -9.21 8.86 -18.66
C GLN A 135 -8.47 8.42 -17.40
N VAL A 136 -7.68 7.34 -17.49
CA VAL A 136 -6.79 6.87 -16.42
C VAL A 136 -5.41 7.51 -16.63
N ASP A 137 -5.32 8.78 -16.28
CA ASP A 137 -4.12 9.61 -16.44
C ASP A 137 -3.41 9.87 -15.09
N HIS A 138 -2.40 10.74 -15.09
CA HIS A 138 -1.70 11.13 -13.87
C HIS A 138 -2.61 11.78 -12.82
N SER A 139 -3.60 12.58 -13.25
CA SER A 139 -4.51 13.27 -12.35
C SER A 139 -5.44 12.28 -11.65
N PHE A 140 -5.97 11.30 -12.40
CA PHE A 140 -6.77 10.22 -11.86
C PHE A 140 -6.00 9.42 -10.80
N VAL A 141 -4.75 9.03 -11.11
CA VAL A 141 -3.89 8.29 -10.18
C VAL A 141 -3.57 9.10 -8.94
N LEU A 142 -3.30 10.40 -9.07
CA LEU A 142 -3.01 11.25 -7.91
C LEU A 142 -4.22 11.32 -6.97
N ARG A 143 -5.41 11.58 -7.52
CA ARG A 143 -6.67 11.61 -6.75
C ARG A 143 -6.99 10.26 -6.11
N LEU A 144 -6.64 9.14 -6.76
CA LEU A 144 -6.76 7.81 -6.18
C LEU A 144 -5.78 7.59 -5.02
N LEU A 145 -4.54 8.08 -5.15
CA LEU A 145 -3.53 7.99 -4.11
C LEU A 145 -3.89 8.82 -2.88
N ASP A 146 -4.50 10.00 -3.07
CA ASP A 146 -4.99 10.83 -1.95
C ASP A 146 -6.01 10.08 -1.06
N LEU A 147 -6.75 9.12 -1.62
CA LEU A 147 -7.72 8.31 -0.88
C LEU A 147 -7.07 7.31 0.10
N PHE A 148 -5.78 6.99 -0.04
CA PHE A 148 -5.09 6.08 0.90
C PHE A 148 -4.99 6.66 2.33
N ASP A 149 -5.24 7.96 2.51
CA ASP A 149 -5.32 8.56 3.85
C ASP A 149 -6.69 8.37 4.53
N SER A 150 -7.60 7.57 3.94
CA SER A 150 -8.88 7.21 4.57
C SER A 150 -8.69 6.56 5.93
N ASP A 151 -9.55 6.89 6.90
CA ASP A 151 -9.61 6.22 8.20
C ASP A 151 -10.23 4.82 8.10
N ASP A 152 -11.06 4.57 7.07
CA ASP A 152 -11.74 3.28 6.91
C ASP A 152 -10.79 2.22 6.30
N PRO A 153 -10.42 1.15 7.05
CA PRO A 153 -9.52 0.12 6.55
C PRO A 153 -10.08 -0.64 5.34
N ARG A 154 -11.42 -0.73 5.21
CA ARG A 154 -12.06 -1.42 4.09
C ARG A 154 -11.85 -0.67 2.78
N GLU A 155 -11.87 0.68 2.86
CA GLU A 155 -11.58 1.54 1.73
C GLU A 155 -10.12 1.39 1.28
N ARG A 156 -9.19 1.37 2.23
CA ARG A 156 -7.76 1.18 1.94
C ARG A 156 -7.47 -0.17 1.28
N ASP A 157 -8.13 -1.24 1.70
CA ASP A 157 -7.98 -2.56 1.07
C ASP A 157 -8.52 -2.60 -0.38
N CYS A 158 -9.64 -1.92 -0.64
CA CYS A 158 -10.16 -1.76 -2.00
C CYS A 158 -9.18 -0.95 -2.87
N LEU A 159 -8.68 0.17 -2.35
CA LEU A 159 -7.70 1.02 -3.02
C LEU A 159 -6.41 0.28 -3.35
N LYS A 160 -5.94 -0.57 -2.42
CA LYS A 160 -4.79 -1.45 -2.61
C LYS A 160 -4.95 -2.30 -3.86
N SER A 161 -6.09 -2.99 -3.95
CA SER A 161 -6.42 -3.86 -5.08
C SER A 161 -6.51 -3.09 -6.41
N VAL A 162 -7.17 -1.93 -6.40
CA VAL A 162 -7.32 -1.08 -7.60
C VAL A 162 -5.98 -0.53 -8.06
N LEU A 163 -5.17 0.04 -7.16
CA LEU A 163 -3.88 0.62 -7.50
C LEU A 163 -2.90 -0.45 -8.02
N HIS A 164 -2.88 -1.63 -7.39
CA HIS A 164 -2.07 -2.75 -7.87
C HIS A 164 -2.47 -3.15 -9.31
N ARG A 165 -3.78 -3.22 -9.59
CA ARG A 165 -4.28 -3.52 -10.94
C ARG A 165 -3.90 -2.45 -11.96
N ILE A 166 -4.02 -1.17 -11.59
CA ILE A 166 -3.61 -0.05 -12.44
C ILE A 166 -2.11 -0.13 -12.73
N TYR A 167 -1.28 -0.34 -11.71
CA TYR A 167 0.18 -0.45 -11.89
C TYR A 167 0.56 -1.62 -12.81
N GLY A 168 -0.10 -2.77 -12.66
CA GLY A 168 0.11 -3.94 -13.49
C GLY A 168 -0.26 -3.70 -14.96
N LYS A 169 -1.46 -3.16 -15.20
CA LYS A 169 -2.07 -3.00 -16.54
C LYS A 169 -1.54 -1.78 -17.31
N PHE A 170 -1.39 -0.63 -16.65
CA PHE A 170 -1.02 0.64 -17.27
C PHE A 170 0.47 0.92 -17.11
N MET A 171 1.30 0.21 -17.89
CA MET A 171 2.77 0.29 -17.78
C MET A 171 3.33 1.71 -17.89
N VAL A 172 2.69 2.57 -18.68
CA VAL A 172 3.08 3.98 -18.87
C VAL A 172 2.97 4.82 -17.59
N LEU A 173 2.10 4.42 -16.65
CA LEU A 173 1.88 5.13 -15.38
C LEU A 173 2.86 4.69 -14.28
N ARG A 174 3.58 3.57 -14.46
CA ARG A 174 4.46 3.01 -13.41
C ARG A 174 5.51 4.00 -12.88
N PRO A 175 6.25 4.76 -13.73
CA PRO A 175 7.22 5.72 -13.23
C PRO A 175 6.56 6.83 -12.40
N PHE A 176 5.38 7.29 -12.83
CA PHE A 176 4.60 8.30 -12.11
C PHE A 176 4.12 7.78 -10.75
N ILE A 177 3.53 6.58 -10.69
CA ILE A 177 3.06 5.95 -9.45
C ILE A 177 4.21 5.81 -8.44
N ARG A 178 5.38 5.30 -8.87
CA ARG A 178 6.55 5.18 -7.99
C ARG A 178 6.99 6.53 -7.43
N LYS A 179 7.03 7.57 -8.27
CA LYS A 179 7.38 8.93 -7.84
C LYS A 179 6.35 9.50 -6.87
N ALA A 180 5.06 9.35 -7.15
CA ALA A 180 3.98 9.85 -6.31
C ALA A 180 3.99 9.18 -4.92
N VAL A 181 4.12 7.85 -4.86
CA VAL A 181 4.23 7.11 -3.60
C VAL A 181 5.52 7.47 -2.84
N SER A 182 6.64 7.67 -3.54
CA SER A 182 7.87 8.17 -2.91
C SER A 182 7.67 9.53 -2.24
N ASN A 183 6.92 10.44 -2.88
CA ASN A 183 6.61 11.75 -2.32
C ASN A 183 5.70 11.65 -1.10
N ILE A 184 4.69 10.75 -1.12
CA ILE A 184 3.82 10.47 0.04
C ILE A 184 4.67 9.99 1.22
N ILE A 185 5.54 9.01 1.00
CA ILE A 185 6.45 8.48 2.02
C ILE A 185 7.39 9.58 2.54
N TYR A 186 7.96 10.39 1.65
CA TYR A 186 8.85 11.48 2.05
C TYR A 186 8.12 12.50 2.94
N ARG A 187 6.93 12.93 2.53
CA ARG A 187 6.08 13.86 3.31
C ARG A 187 5.70 13.26 4.67
N PHE A 188 5.34 11.97 4.70
CA PHE A 188 5.08 11.25 5.93
C PHE A 188 6.28 11.26 6.88
N VAL A 189 7.48 10.88 6.41
CA VAL A 189 8.67 10.76 7.26
C VAL A 189 9.22 12.11 7.75
N TYR A 190 9.14 13.16 6.92
CA TYR A 190 9.84 14.42 7.19
C TYR A 190 8.92 15.59 7.58
N GLU A 191 7.63 15.54 7.27
CA GLU A 191 6.71 16.66 7.50
C GLU A 191 5.59 16.30 8.49
N THR A 192 4.78 15.28 8.17
CA THR A 192 3.52 15.04 8.87
C THR A 192 3.63 14.02 10.01
N GLU A 193 4.43 12.97 9.84
CA GLU A 193 4.47 11.76 10.68
C GLU A 193 3.09 11.10 10.88
N ARG A 194 2.13 11.38 10.01
CA ARG A 194 0.78 10.81 10.01
C ARG A 194 0.31 10.56 8.58
N HIS A 195 -0.07 9.32 8.31
CA HIS A 195 -0.72 8.88 7.07
C HIS A 195 -1.28 7.46 7.29
N ASN A 196 -2.55 7.22 6.98
CA ASN A 196 -3.20 5.94 7.33
C ASN A 196 -2.79 4.78 6.42
N GLY A 197 -2.54 5.04 5.14
CA GLY A 197 -2.33 3.99 4.13
C GLY A 197 -0.89 3.54 3.88
N ILE A 198 0.06 3.79 4.80
CA ILE A 198 1.48 3.44 4.56
C ILE A 198 1.66 1.92 4.44
N ALA A 199 1.00 1.13 5.28
CA ALA A 199 1.08 -0.33 5.26
C ALA A 199 0.59 -0.91 3.93
N GLU A 200 -0.57 -0.45 3.45
CA GLU A 200 -1.18 -0.91 2.20
C GLU A 200 -0.36 -0.50 0.98
N LEU A 201 0.21 0.72 0.98
CA LEU A 201 1.15 1.14 -0.07
C LEU A 201 2.40 0.25 -0.10
N LEU A 202 2.96 -0.09 1.06
CA LEU A 202 4.11 -1.00 1.16
C LEU A 202 3.77 -2.42 0.69
N GLU A 203 2.59 -2.95 1.01
CA GLU A 203 2.16 -4.27 0.53
C GLU A 203 2.15 -4.35 -1.01
N ILE A 204 1.62 -3.33 -1.67
CA ILE A 204 1.64 -3.21 -3.14
C ILE A 204 3.08 -3.17 -3.64
N PHE A 205 3.92 -2.34 -3.01
CA PHE A 205 5.30 -2.19 -3.45
C PHE A 205 6.15 -3.43 -3.19
N GLY A 206 5.89 -4.20 -2.15
CA GLY A 206 6.53 -5.50 -1.92
C GLY A 206 6.30 -6.45 -3.09
N SER A 207 5.05 -6.54 -3.58
CA SER A 207 4.72 -7.32 -4.78
C SER A 207 5.40 -6.76 -6.04
N ILE A 208 5.43 -5.44 -6.20
CA ILE A 208 6.09 -4.77 -7.33
C ILE A 208 7.61 -5.03 -7.34
N ILE A 209 8.27 -4.94 -6.18
CA ILE A 209 9.72 -5.14 -6.02
C ILE A 209 10.08 -6.59 -6.37
N SER A 210 9.27 -7.55 -5.91
CA SER A 210 9.40 -8.96 -6.30
C SER A 210 9.40 -9.15 -7.83
N GLY A 211 8.65 -8.32 -8.56
CA GLY A 211 8.58 -8.33 -10.02
C GLY A 211 9.68 -7.55 -10.75
N PHE A 212 10.64 -6.93 -10.06
CA PHE A 212 11.71 -6.18 -10.72
C PHE A 212 12.63 -7.09 -11.55
N ALA A 213 12.97 -6.60 -12.74
CA ALA A 213 13.96 -7.21 -13.61
C ALA A 213 15.37 -6.88 -13.12
N LEU A 214 16.28 -7.85 -13.30
CA LEU A 214 17.70 -7.68 -13.00
C LEU A 214 18.47 -7.23 -14.25
N PRO A 215 19.49 -6.37 -14.13
CA PRO A 215 19.94 -5.72 -12.88
C PRO A 215 18.95 -4.64 -12.40
N LEU A 216 18.92 -4.41 -11.08
CA LEU A 216 18.10 -3.35 -10.49
C LEU A 216 18.45 -1.98 -11.07
N LYS A 217 17.41 -1.22 -11.46
CA LYS A 217 17.59 0.13 -11.99
C LYS A 217 17.97 1.10 -10.88
N GLU A 218 18.70 2.16 -11.22
CA GLU A 218 19.07 3.21 -10.26
C GLU A 218 17.85 3.88 -9.62
N GLU A 219 16.74 4.03 -10.35
CA GLU A 219 15.47 4.52 -9.77
C GLU A 219 14.93 3.61 -8.66
N HIS A 220 15.16 2.30 -8.72
CA HIS A 220 14.71 1.35 -7.70
C HIS A 220 15.61 1.42 -6.45
N LYS A 221 16.92 1.56 -6.65
CA LYS A 221 17.87 1.78 -5.56
C LYS A 221 17.58 3.11 -4.85
N LEU A 222 17.27 4.17 -5.59
CA LEU A 222 16.84 5.44 -5.01
C LEU A 222 15.57 5.29 -4.17
N PHE A 223 14.61 4.46 -4.60
CA PHE A 223 13.41 4.17 -3.81
C PHE A 223 13.75 3.48 -2.49
N LEU A 224 14.64 2.47 -2.50
CA LEU A 224 15.13 1.82 -1.28
C LEU A 224 15.75 2.85 -0.32
N TRP A 225 16.70 3.66 -0.77
CA TRP A 225 17.47 4.55 0.10
C TRP A 225 16.73 5.83 0.52
N ARG A 226 15.86 6.38 -0.34
CA ARG A 226 15.18 7.66 -0.07
C ARG A 226 13.77 7.51 0.46
N ALA A 227 13.12 6.36 0.26
CA ALA A 227 11.76 6.11 0.75
C ALA A 227 11.73 5.01 1.81
N LEU A 228 12.20 3.79 1.50
CA LEU A 228 12.06 2.65 2.42
C LEU A 228 12.95 2.76 3.66
N MET A 229 14.25 3.02 3.52
CA MET A 229 15.13 3.11 4.67
C MET A 229 14.70 4.20 5.68
N PRO A 230 14.30 5.41 5.26
CA PRO A 230 13.80 6.43 6.18
C PRO A 230 12.48 6.08 6.89
N LEU A 231 11.66 5.15 6.38
CA LEU A 231 10.42 4.72 7.05
C LEU A 231 10.65 4.02 8.39
N HIS A 232 11.88 3.63 8.71
CA HIS A 232 12.26 3.15 10.03
C HIS A 232 12.36 4.27 11.09
N LYS A 233 12.37 5.54 10.67
CA LYS A 233 12.54 6.69 11.58
C LYS A 233 11.29 7.03 12.42
N PRO A 234 10.07 7.12 11.86
CA PRO A 234 8.87 7.48 12.62
C PRO A 234 8.59 6.56 13.81
N LYS A 235 7.88 7.09 14.81
CA LYS A 235 7.50 6.34 16.02
C LYS A 235 6.46 5.26 15.71
N SER A 236 5.57 5.54 14.77
CA SER A 236 4.47 4.68 14.30
C SER A 236 4.93 3.51 13.40
N VAL A 237 6.23 3.19 13.38
CA VAL A 237 6.77 2.09 12.55
C VAL A 237 6.08 0.76 12.82
N GLY A 238 5.61 0.52 14.05
CA GLY A 238 4.92 -0.72 14.41
C GLY A 238 3.70 -1.04 13.54
N ILE A 239 3.00 -0.02 13.04
CA ILE A 239 1.79 -0.17 12.22
C ILE A 239 2.11 -0.81 10.85
N TYR A 240 3.29 -0.54 10.29
CA TYR A 240 3.66 -0.93 8.93
C TYR A 240 5.00 -1.70 8.85
N HIS A 241 5.58 -2.07 9.99
CA HIS A 241 6.92 -2.67 10.08
C HIS A 241 7.00 -3.97 9.27
N GLN A 242 6.00 -4.85 9.39
CA GLN A 242 5.99 -6.13 8.69
C GLN A 242 6.04 -5.95 7.17
N GLN A 243 5.26 -5.02 6.62
CA GLN A 243 5.24 -4.73 5.19
C GLN A 243 6.53 -4.04 4.73
N LEU A 244 7.13 -3.21 5.59
CA LEU A 244 8.42 -2.58 5.33
C LEU A 244 9.55 -3.61 5.28
N ALA A 245 9.68 -4.46 6.30
CA ALA A 245 10.68 -5.53 6.36
C ALA A 245 10.55 -6.45 5.14
N TYR A 246 9.32 -6.83 4.77
CA TYR A 246 9.08 -7.58 3.53
C TYR A 246 9.63 -6.85 2.29
N CYS A 247 9.40 -5.55 2.14
CA CYS A 247 9.96 -4.79 1.01
C CYS A 247 11.48 -4.79 1.00
N ILE A 248 12.12 -4.68 2.17
CA ILE A 248 13.59 -4.70 2.31
C ILE A 248 14.15 -6.07 1.93
N VAL A 249 13.54 -7.16 2.44
CA VAL A 249 13.87 -8.55 2.09
C VAL A 249 13.81 -8.75 0.58
N GLN A 250 12.73 -8.30 -0.07
CA GLN A 250 12.57 -8.43 -1.52
C GLN A 250 13.64 -7.66 -2.31
N PHE A 251 14.15 -6.54 -1.79
CA PHE A 251 15.29 -5.85 -2.43
C PHE A 251 16.59 -6.62 -2.28
N VAL A 252 16.84 -7.19 -1.11
CA VAL A 252 18.04 -7.99 -0.82
C VAL A 252 18.05 -9.29 -1.62
N ASP A 253 16.91 -9.96 -1.76
CA ASP A 253 16.76 -11.16 -2.60
C ASP A 253 17.12 -10.87 -4.08
N LYS A 254 16.80 -9.65 -4.56
CA LYS A 254 17.15 -9.21 -5.93
C LYS A 254 18.62 -8.88 -6.11
N ASP A 255 19.27 -8.32 -5.10
CA ASP A 255 20.69 -7.99 -5.13
C ASP A 255 21.32 -8.17 -3.73
N PRO A 256 21.86 -9.38 -3.44
CA PRO A 256 22.44 -9.70 -2.13
C PRO A 256 23.64 -8.84 -1.73
N LYS A 257 24.20 -8.05 -2.65
CA LYS A 257 25.27 -7.09 -2.33
C LYS A 257 24.75 -5.90 -1.54
N LEU A 258 23.44 -5.65 -1.54
CA LEU A 258 22.83 -4.56 -0.80
C LEU A 258 22.74 -4.84 0.70
N THR A 259 22.82 -6.10 1.15
CA THR A 259 22.58 -6.50 2.54
C THR A 259 23.48 -5.76 3.53
N GLY A 260 24.78 -5.66 3.24
CA GLY A 260 25.72 -4.94 4.11
C GLY A 260 25.37 -3.45 4.26
N GLU A 261 24.96 -2.79 3.19
CA GLU A 261 24.55 -1.39 3.23
C GLU A 261 23.19 -1.21 3.93
N VAL A 262 22.26 -2.15 3.76
CA VAL A 262 20.95 -2.13 4.42
C VAL A 262 21.13 -2.27 5.93
N ILE A 263 21.93 -3.24 6.40
CA ILE A 263 22.24 -3.42 7.83
C ILE A 263 22.87 -2.14 8.40
N LYS A 264 23.84 -1.51 7.71
CA LYS A 264 24.40 -0.22 8.15
C LYS A 264 23.34 0.87 8.25
N GLY A 265 22.39 0.90 7.32
CA GLY A 265 21.26 1.82 7.34
C GLY A 265 20.31 1.60 8.53
N LEU A 266 20.00 0.34 8.86
CA LEU A 266 19.22 0.00 10.07
C LEU A 266 19.96 0.41 11.35
N LEU A 267 21.26 0.10 11.44
CA LEU A 267 22.10 0.49 12.59
C LEU A 267 22.21 2.01 12.77
N LYS A 268 22.06 2.80 11.69
CA LYS A 268 22.01 4.27 11.74
C LYS A 268 20.72 4.79 12.38
N TYR A 269 19.59 4.12 12.15
CA TYR A 269 18.29 4.49 12.72
C TYR A 269 17.93 3.72 13.99
N TRP A 270 18.89 3.00 14.57
CA TRP A 270 18.68 2.14 15.72
C TRP A 270 17.99 2.88 16.87
N PRO A 271 16.85 2.39 17.37
CA PRO A 271 16.13 3.01 18.48
C PRO A 271 16.91 2.80 19.79
N VAL A 272 17.02 3.84 20.61
CA VAL A 272 17.68 3.78 21.93
C VAL A 272 16.69 3.96 23.08
N THR A 273 15.50 4.50 22.80
CA THR A 273 14.53 4.91 23.82
C THR A 273 13.22 4.12 23.80
N ASN A 274 12.97 3.30 22.76
CA ASN A 274 11.73 2.54 22.61
C ASN A 274 12.09 1.05 22.44
N SER A 275 11.76 0.25 23.46
CA SER A 275 12.09 -1.18 23.52
C SER A 275 11.33 -2.02 22.49
N GLN A 276 10.06 -1.71 22.21
CA GLN A 276 9.28 -2.42 21.19
C GLN A 276 9.87 -2.21 19.80
N LYS A 277 10.24 -0.97 19.48
CA LYS A 277 10.91 -0.64 18.22
C LYS A 277 12.29 -1.29 18.12
N GLU A 278 13.00 -1.40 19.24
CA GLU A 278 14.28 -2.10 19.28
C GLU A 278 14.13 -3.60 18.97
N LEU A 279 13.08 -4.25 19.49
CA LEU A 279 12.77 -5.64 19.15
C LEU A 279 12.44 -5.83 17.66
N MET A 280 11.70 -4.90 17.07
CA MET A 280 11.40 -4.91 15.63
C MET A 280 12.69 -4.86 14.79
N PHE A 281 13.60 -3.94 15.12
CA PHE A 281 14.90 -3.82 14.44
C PHE A 281 15.78 -5.05 14.62
N ILE A 282 15.79 -5.65 15.81
CA ILE A 282 16.52 -6.91 16.05
C ILE A 282 15.97 -8.02 15.15
N SER A 283 14.64 -8.17 15.08
CA SER A 283 13.99 -9.17 14.24
C SER A 283 14.28 -8.96 12.75
N GLU A 284 14.27 -7.72 12.27
CA GLU A 284 14.57 -7.42 10.87
C GLU A 284 16.05 -7.67 10.55
N VAL A 285 16.97 -7.27 11.44
CA VAL A 285 18.40 -7.55 11.25
C VAL A 285 18.69 -9.04 11.28
N GLU A 286 18.01 -9.81 12.13
CA GLU A 286 18.10 -11.27 12.14
C GLU A 286 17.75 -11.87 10.77
N GLU A 287 16.61 -11.47 10.19
CA GLU A 287 16.19 -11.91 8.86
C GLU A 287 17.19 -11.49 7.77
N MET A 288 17.76 -10.28 7.85
CA MET A 288 18.81 -9.83 6.92
C MET A 288 20.08 -10.68 7.03
N LEU A 289 20.47 -11.07 8.25
CA LEU A 289 21.67 -11.87 8.49
C LEU A 289 21.56 -13.27 7.88
N GLU A 290 20.37 -13.88 7.88
CA GLU A 290 20.14 -15.18 7.23
C GLU A 290 20.46 -15.18 5.73
N MET A 291 20.28 -14.03 5.07
CA MET A 291 20.56 -13.83 3.64
C MET A 291 21.96 -13.25 3.36
N THR A 292 22.74 -12.94 4.40
CA THR A 292 24.03 -12.24 4.24
C THR A 292 25.15 -13.20 3.85
N SER A 293 25.96 -12.85 2.85
CA SER A 293 27.20 -13.56 2.53
C SER A 293 28.33 -13.24 3.51
N MET A 294 29.33 -14.12 3.66
CA MET A 294 30.46 -13.88 4.57
C MET A 294 31.20 -12.57 4.28
N ASP A 295 31.40 -12.24 3.00
CA ASP A 295 32.09 -11.02 2.59
C ASP A 295 31.34 -9.75 3.02
N GLU A 296 30.00 -9.75 2.92
CA GLU A 296 29.20 -8.61 3.38
C GLU A 296 29.09 -8.58 4.90
N PHE A 297 29.00 -9.75 5.56
CA PHE A 297 28.94 -9.86 7.01
C PHE A 297 30.19 -9.28 7.68
N GLN A 298 31.38 -9.59 7.16
CA GLN A 298 32.65 -9.06 7.69
C GLN A 298 32.69 -7.52 7.72
N LYS A 299 32.01 -6.86 6.78
CA LYS A 299 31.95 -5.39 6.70
C LYS A 299 31.04 -4.77 7.77
N VAL A 300 30.11 -5.54 8.33
CA VAL A 300 29.08 -5.05 9.27
C VAL A 300 29.16 -5.66 10.66
N MET A 301 29.91 -6.76 10.83
CA MET A 301 29.95 -7.51 12.09
C MET A 301 30.36 -6.64 13.30
N VAL A 302 31.39 -5.82 13.18
CA VAL A 302 31.89 -4.99 14.29
C VAL A 302 30.84 -3.98 14.78
N PRO A 303 30.26 -3.12 13.92
CA PRO A 303 29.23 -2.19 14.37
C PRO A 303 27.94 -2.90 14.82
N LEU A 304 27.59 -4.03 14.20
CA LEU A 304 26.43 -4.84 14.58
C LEU A 304 26.57 -5.41 16.00
N PHE A 305 27.66 -6.13 16.29
CA PHE A 305 27.88 -6.73 17.61
C PHE A 305 28.03 -5.68 18.71
N ARG A 306 28.58 -4.49 18.39
CA ARG A 306 28.60 -3.37 19.35
C ARG A 306 27.19 -2.92 19.73
N ARG A 307 26.24 -2.89 18.79
CA ARG A 307 24.84 -2.57 19.08
C ARG A 307 24.16 -3.67 19.89
N ILE A 308 24.30 -4.93 19.47
CA ILE A 308 23.74 -6.07 20.19
C ILE A 308 24.27 -6.13 21.64
N GLY A 309 25.57 -5.89 21.85
CA GLY A 309 26.16 -5.81 23.18
C GLY A 309 25.55 -4.71 24.06
N GLY A 310 25.09 -3.61 23.46
CA GLY A 310 24.32 -2.57 24.15
C GLY A 310 22.92 -3.05 24.55
N CYS A 311 22.21 -3.74 23.65
CA CYS A 311 20.88 -4.31 23.90
C CYS A 311 20.91 -5.32 25.06
N LEU A 312 21.96 -6.15 25.12
CA LEU A 312 22.17 -7.14 26.19
C LEU A 312 22.45 -6.53 27.57
N ASN A 313 22.78 -5.24 27.63
CA ASN A 313 22.92 -4.50 28.88
C ASN A 313 21.68 -3.65 29.20
N SER A 314 20.60 -3.77 28.39
CA SER A 314 19.35 -3.08 28.61
C SER A 314 18.63 -3.63 29.85
N SER A 315 18.06 -2.74 30.65
CA SER A 315 17.24 -3.11 31.82
C SER A 315 15.87 -3.68 31.43
N HIS A 316 15.50 -3.63 30.14
CA HIS A 316 14.21 -4.11 29.66
C HIS A 316 14.28 -5.61 29.32
N TYR A 317 13.57 -6.45 30.08
CA TYR A 317 13.64 -7.92 29.99
C TYR A 317 13.45 -8.47 28.56
N GLN A 318 12.51 -7.94 27.79
CA GLN A 318 12.27 -8.43 26.43
C GLN A 318 13.41 -8.09 25.45
N VAL A 319 14.13 -6.97 25.66
CA VAL A 319 15.30 -6.58 24.86
C VAL A 319 16.55 -7.35 25.30
N TYR A 320 16.66 -7.61 26.61
CA TYR A 320 17.71 -8.45 27.20
C TYR A 320 17.61 -9.91 26.77
N ASN A 321 16.38 -10.44 26.66
CA ASN A 321 16.11 -11.82 26.26
C ASN A 321 15.05 -11.87 25.14
N PRO A 322 15.36 -11.35 23.94
CA PRO A 322 14.52 -11.60 22.78
C PRO A 322 14.57 -13.11 22.53
N PRO A 323 13.44 -13.80 22.34
CA PRO A 323 13.40 -15.26 22.22
C PRO A 323 14.35 -15.82 21.14
N ASN A 324 14.76 -15.00 20.18
CA ASN A 324 15.60 -15.39 19.06
C ASN A 324 17.08 -14.91 19.14
N LEU A 325 17.48 -14.09 20.13
CA LEU A 325 18.85 -13.55 20.16
C LEU A 325 19.94 -14.63 20.39
N LEU A 326 19.54 -15.83 20.82
CA LEU A 326 20.42 -17.01 20.88
C LEU A 326 20.80 -17.58 19.50
N PHE A 327 20.27 -17.03 18.40
CA PHE A 327 20.41 -17.56 17.03
C PHE A 327 21.05 -16.59 16.03
N VAL A 328 21.55 -15.42 16.47
CA VAL A 328 22.08 -14.30 15.64
C VAL A 328 23.33 -14.64 14.80
N ALA A 329 23.79 -15.89 14.82
CA ALA A 329 24.74 -16.38 13.82
C ALA A 329 23.94 -17.00 12.65
N PRO A 330 24.04 -16.45 11.42
CA PRO A 330 23.51 -17.12 10.22
C PRO A 330 23.84 -18.61 10.26
N TYR A 331 22.96 -19.49 9.78
CA TYR A 331 23.25 -20.94 9.70
C TYR A 331 24.62 -21.22 9.05
N THR A 332 25.03 -20.38 8.09
CA THR A 332 26.34 -20.36 7.44
C THR A 332 27.50 -19.98 8.40
N VAL A 333 27.30 -18.99 9.28
CA VAL A 333 28.26 -18.56 10.33
C VAL A 333 28.40 -19.67 11.39
N ARG A 334 27.31 -20.37 11.68
CA ARG A 334 27.28 -21.52 12.60
C ARG A 334 28.16 -22.68 12.12
N ASN A 335 28.15 -22.97 10.82
CA ASN A 335 28.91 -24.08 10.24
C ASN A 335 30.37 -23.74 9.93
N GLU A 336 30.67 -22.53 9.44
CA GLU A 336 32.05 -22.19 9.05
C GLU A 336 32.94 -21.74 10.22
N LEU A 337 32.39 -21.04 11.23
CA LEU A 337 33.21 -20.48 12.30
C LEU A 337 33.41 -21.41 13.50
N LYS A 338 32.79 -22.62 13.51
CA LYS A 338 32.75 -23.50 14.70
C LYS A 338 32.50 -22.71 15.98
N LEU A 339 31.67 -21.67 15.91
CA LEU A 339 31.37 -20.89 17.10
C LEU A 339 30.62 -21.85 18.04
N PRO A 340 31.13 -22.08 19.27
CA PRO A 340 30.42 -22.91 20.22
C PRO A 340 29.02 -22.32 20.43
N PHE A 341 28.13 -23.07 21.09
CA PHE A 341 26.93 -22.49 21.68
C PHE A 341 27.35 -21.34 22.61
N ILE A 342 27.55 -20.14 22.07
CA ILE A 342 27.82 -18.94 22.85
C ILE A 342 26.44 -18.52 23.31
N SER A 343 26.02 -19.14 24.41
CA SER A 343 25.21 -18.42 25.38
C SER A 343 25.96 -17.12 25.66
N LEU A 344 25.42 -16.00 25.18
CA LEU A 344 25.97 -14.65 25.38
C LEU A 344 26.19 -14.31 26.88
N ARG A 345 25.70 -15.14 27.81
CA ARG A 345 26.06 -15.11 29.24
C ARG A 345 27.54 -15.32 29.52
N SER A 346 28.29 -15.95 28.61
CA SER A 346 29.72 -16.20 28.81
C SER A 346 30.60 -14.99 28.48
N TRP A 347 30.09 -13.99 27.76
CA TRP A 347 30.86 -12.80 27.37
C TRP A 347 30.75 -11.65 28.38
N THR A 348 29.62 -11.52 29.08
CA THR A 348 29.45 -10.51 30.15
C THR A 348 30.11 -10.88 31.47
N ALA A 349 30.60 -12.11 31.62
CA ALA A 349 31.31 -12.57 32.81
C ALA A 349 32.85 -12.40 32.73
N SER A 350 33.38 -11.79 31.66
CA SER A 350 34.82 -11.59 31.45
C SER A 350 35.14 -10.15 31.01
N SER A 351 34.58 -9.16 31.70
CA SER A 351 35.01 -7.76 31.64
C SER A 351 34.92 -7.13 33.03
#